data_AF-A0A357MIP6-F1
#
_entry.id   AF-A0A357MIP6-F1
#
_cell.length_a   1.000
_cell.length_b   1.000
_cell.length_c   1.000
_cell.angle_alpha   90.00
_cell.angle_beta   90.00
_cell.angle_gamma   90.00
#
_symmetry.space_group_name_H-M   'P 1'
#
loop_
_entity.id
_entity.type
_entity.pdbx_description
1 polymer ?
#
loop_
_entity_poly.entity_id
_entity_poly.type
_entity_poly.pdbx_seq_one_letter_code
_entity_poly.pdbx_strand_id
1 'polypeptide(L)'
;EFDVMRHDLQGHWYAVDDPASQFTVLGAERYWTYDGVPSMTDSFRLTTRCNGRSRGGPYIASRDPEIGDTLCYSIEHLDGLRLVVMYVENGNILEYRKLD
;
A
#
# COMPACT_ATOMS: atom_id res chain seq x y z
N GLU A 1 -8.86 -14.60 -4.15
CA GLU A 1 -8.73 -13.20 -4.62
C GLU A 1 -7.59 -12.49 -3.91
N PHE A 2 -7.61 -12.40 -2.58
CA PHE A 2 -6.51 -11.76 -1.84
C PHE A 2 -5.15 -12.45 -1.93
N ASP A 3 -5.08 -13.77 -2.20
CA ASP A 3 -3.79 -14.44 -2.40
C ASP A 3 -3.09 -13.96 -3.68
N VAL A 4 -3.84 -13.76 -4.77
CA VAL A 4 -3.30 -13.22 -6.03
C VAL A 4 -2.86 -11.78 -5.82
N MET A 5 -3.70 -10.95 -5.20
CA MET A 5 -3.32 -9.57 -4.87
C MET A 5 -2.11 -9.50 -3.94
N ARG A 6 -2.03 -10.41 -2.97
CA ARG A 6 -0.87 -10.52 -2.07
C ARG A 6 0.38 -10.85 -2.86
N HIS A 7 0.30 -11.79 -3.81
CA HIS A 7 1.38 -12.14 -4.72
C HIS A 7 1.79 -10.94 -5.60
N ASP A 8 0.82 -10.26 -6.21
CA ASP A 8 1.07 -9.12 -7.09
C ASP A 8 1.70 -7.94 -6.34
N LEU A 9 1.37 -7.76 -5.06
CA LEU A 9 1.98 -6.73 -4.20
C LEU A 9 3.44 -7.01 -3.83
N GLN A 10 3.93 -8.26 -3.92
CA GLN A 10 5.31 -8.57 -3.52
C GLN A 10 6.32 -7.82 -4.40
N GLY A 11 7.45 -7.44 -3.79
CA GLY A 11 8.58 -6.81 -4.48
C GLY A 11 8.79 -5.35 -4.11
N HIS A 12 9.59 -4.66 -4.92
CA HIS A 12 10.04 -3.29 -4.71
C HIS A 12 9.19 -2.31 -5.51
N TRP A 13 8.78 -1.21 -4.89
CA TRP A 13 7.88 -0.22 -5.47
C TRP A 13 8.44 1.18 -5.24
N TYR A 14 8.19 2.08 -6.19
CA TYR A 14 8.48 3.51 -6.06
C TYR A 14 7.26 4.35 -6.42
N ALA A 15 7.09 5.49 -5.76
CA ALA A 15 6.02 6.42 -6.08
C ALA A 15 6.32 7.13 -7.40
N VAL A 16 5.30 7.28 -8.25
CA VAL A 16 5.47 7.87 -9.59
C VAL A 16 5.76 9.38 -9.51
N ASP A 17 5.18 10.06 -8.53
CA ASP A 17 5.34 11.50 -8.31
C ASP A 17 6.61 11.86 -7.53
N ASP A 18 7.09 10.96 -6.66
CA ASP A 18 8.37 11.07 -5.96
C ASP A 18 9.12 9.72 -5.93
N PRO A 19 9.99 9.44 -6.92
CA PRO A 19 10.76 8.19 -6.97
C PRO A 19 11.74 7.98 -5.81
N ALA A 20 12.03 9.01 -5.00
CA ALA A 20 12.81 8.83 -3.77
C ALA A 20 12.00 8.08 -2.70
N SER A 21 10.67 8.16 -2.75
CA SER A 21 9.77 7.39 -1.88
C SER A 21 9.55 6.00 -2.43
N GLN A 22 10.07 5.01 -1.71
CA GLN A 22 10.06 3.61 -2.13
C GLN A 22 9.60 2.72 -0.98
N PHE A 23 9.10 1.55 -1.32
CA PHE A 23 8.87 0.51 -0.33
C PHE A 23 9.07 -0.89 -0.91
N THR A 24 9.35 -1.83 -0.01
CA THR A 24 9.42 -3.26 -0.35
C THR A 24 8.32 -4.00 0.39
N VAL A 25 7.58 -4.86 -0.30
CA VAL A 25 6.60 -5.75 0.31
C VAL A 25 7.19 -7.15 0.43
N LEU A 26 7.21 -7.68 1.66
CA LEU A 26 7.53 -9.08 1.96
C LEU A 26 6.42 -9.68 2.81
N GLY A 27 5.65 -10.60 2.24
CA GLY A 27 4.46 -11.16 2.88
C GLY A 27 3.45 -10.08 3.25
N ALA A 28 3.25 -9.89 4.56
CA ALA A 28 2.33 -8.92 5.14
C ALA A 28 2.99 -7.63 5.66
N GLU A 29 4.28 -7.46 5.40
CA GLU A 29 5.05 -6.31 5.85
C GLU A 29 5.47 -5.42 4.68
N ARG A 30 5.57 -4.12 4.95
CA ARG A 30 6.12 -3.09 4.07
C ARG A 30 7.28 -2.40 4.77
N TYR A 31 8.39 -2.27 4.05
CA TYR A 31 9.58 -1.56 4.49
C TYR A 31 9.76 -0.35 3.61
N TRP A 32 9.55 0.83 4.17
CA TRP A 32 9.67 2.11 3.47
C TRP A 32 11.09 2.64 3.52
N THR A 33 11.51 3.24 2.42
CA THR A 33 12.76 3.98 2.31
C THR A 33 12.49 5.32 1.63
N TYR A 34 13.22 6.35 2.06
CA TYR A 34 13.27 7.64 1.39
C TYR A 34 14.71 7.92 0.97
N ASP A 35 14.95 8.11 -0.32
CA ASP A 35 16.31 8.30 -0.89
C ASP A 35 17.29 7.19 -0.43
N GLY A 36 16.81 5.95 -0.40
CA GLY A 36 17.55 4.77 0.06
C GLY A 36 17.73 4.65 1.58
N VAL A 37 17.28 5.63 2.37
CA VAL A 37 17.34 5.60 3.83
C VAL A 37 16.06 4.98 4.39
N PRO A 38 16.14 3.93 5.24
CA PRO A 38 14.95 3.36 5.88
C PRO A 38 14.18 4.42 6.69
N SER A 39 12.88 4.51 6.46
CA SER A 39 12.02 5.49 7.13
C SER A 39 11.00 4.85 8.08
N MET A 40 10.40 3.71 7.69
CA MET A 40 9.32 3.08 8.45
C MET A 40 9.15 1.61 8.06
N THR A 41 8.68 0.79 9.01
CA THR A 41 8.15 -0.54 8.72
C THR A 41 6.71 -0.60 9.20
N ASP A 42 5.80 -1.08 8.35
CA ASP A 42 4.42 -1.31 8.72
C ASP A 42 3.94 -2.70 8.32
N SER A 43 2.96 -3.22 9.06
CA SER A 43 2.22 -4.42 8.67
C SER A 43 0.87 -4.04 8.11
N PHE A 44 0.42 -4.80 7.12
CA PHE A 44 -0.85 -4.56 6.46
C PHE A 44 -1.63 -5.83 6.15
N ARG A 45 -2.94 -5.69 6.11
CA ARG A 45 -3.87 -6.73 5.68
C ARG A 45 -4.69 -6.28 4.48
N LEU A 46 -4.99 -7.24 3.61
CA LEU A 46 -5.98 -7.06 2.55
C LEU A 46 -7.35 -7.40 3.11
N THR A 47 -8.34 -6.57 2.84
CA THR A 47 -9.68 -6.71 3.41
C THR A 47 -10.75 -6.13 2.49
N THR A 48 -11.96 -6.67 2.55
CA THR A 48 -13.13 -6.11 1.85
C THR A 48 -13.74 -4.92 2.58
N ARG A 49 -13.33 -4.69 3.84
CA ARG A 49 -13.82 -3.60 4.68
C ARG A 49 -12.72 -2.97 5.51
N CYS A 50 -12.72 -1.64 5.62
CA CYS A 50 -11.77 -0.88 6.42
C CYS A 50 -12.47 0.30 7.09
N ASN A 51 -12.27 0.50 8.40
CA ASN A 51 -12.93 1.53 9.22
C ASN A 51 -14.44 1.69 8.96
N GLY A 52 -15.18 0.56 8.93
CA GLY A 52 -16.63 0.56 8.69
C GLY A 52 -17.06 0.80 7.24
N ARG A 53 -16.12 1.10 6.33
CA ARG A 53 -16.39 1.23 4.89
C ARG A 53 -16.33 -0.12 4.20
N SER A 54 -17.26 -0.36 3.29
CA SER A 54 -17.39 -1.61 2.53
C SER A 54 -17.66 -1.43 1.03
N ARG A 55 -17.94 -0.19 0.60
CA ARG A 55 -18.11 0.19 -0.81
C ARG A 55 -16.79 0.71 -1.36
N GLY A 56 -16.31 0.15 -2.47
CA GLY A 56 -15.05 0.56 -3.10
C GLY A 56 -13.87 -0.39 -2.87
N GLY A 57 -14.06 -1.49 -2.14
CA GLY A 57 -12.98 -2.48 -1.93
C GLY A 57 -12.53 -3.17 -3.21
N PRO A 58 -11.35 -3.82 -3.22
CA PRO A 58 -10.53 -4.25 -2.07
C PRO A 58 -9.66 -3.17 -1.40
N TYR A 59 -9.30 -3.34 -0.12
CA TYR A 59 -8.52 -2.38 0.66
C TYR A 59 -7.19 -2.94 1.19
N ILE A 60 -6.19 -2.06 1.31
CA ILE A 60 -5.04 -2.20 2.20
C ILE A 60 -5.37 -1.49 3.52
N ALA A 61 -5.38 -2.25 4.62
CA ALA A 61 -5.47 -1.70 5.96
C ALA A 61 -4.11 -1.87 6.66
N SER A 62 -3.46 -0.76 6.98
CA SER A 62 -2.18 -0.73 7.71
C SER A 62 -2.34 0.01 9.03
N ARG A 63 -1.51 -0.33 10.01
CA ARG A 63 -1.49 0.40 11.28
C ARG A 63 -0.46 1.51 11.19
N ASP A 64 -0.88 2.73 11.49
CA ASP A 64 0.02 3.86 11.68
C ASP A 64 0.91 3.58 12.90
N PRO A 65 2.25 3.61 12.76
CA PRO A 65 3.14 3.29 13.86
C PRO A 65 3.31 4.42 14.87
N GLU A 66 2.96 5.67 14.54
CA GLU A 66 3.11 6.82 15.43
C GLU A 66 1.88 7.01 16.32
N ILE A 67 0.69 7.00 15.73
CA ILE A 67 -0.58 7.27 16.44
C ILE A 67 -1.38 6.00 16.72
N GLY A 68 -1.05 4.88 16.07
CA GLY A 68 -1.69 3.59 16.31
C GLY A 68 -3.01 3.35 15.54
N ASP A 69 -3.46 4.34 14.77
CA ASP A 69 -4.69 4.31 13.98
C ASP A 69 -4.59 3.39 12.76
N THR A 70 -5.74 2.97 12.23
CA THR A 70 -5.78 2.19 10.98
C THR A 70 -5.91 3.12 9.78
N LEU A 71 -4.89 3.11 8.93
CA LEU A 71 -4.91 3.76 7.63
C LEU A 71 -5.58 2.83 6.61
N CYS A 72 -6.55 3.37 5.88
CA CYS A 72 -7.30 2.64 4.87
C CYS A 72 -6.99 3.17 3.47
N TYR A 73 -6.52 2.30 2.60
CA TYR A 73 -6.29 2.59 1.19
C TYR A 73 -7.17 1.68 0.35
N SER A 74 -8.01 2.27 -0.50
CA SER A 74 -8.74 1.54 -1.53
C SER A 74 -7.79 1.18 -2.67
N ILE A 75 -7.84 -0.05 -3.17
CA ILE A 75 -7.03 -0.49 -4.31
C ILE A 75 -7.86 -0.23 -5.57
N GLU A 76 -7.50 0.82 -6.29
CA GLU A 76 -8.16 1.21 -7.54
C GLU A 76 -7.62 0.42 -8.73
N HIS A 77 -6.34 0.05 -8.68
CA HIS A 77 -5.69 -0.78 -9.68
C HIS A 77 -4.51 -1.55 -9.05
N LEU A 78 -4.38 -2.82 -9.38
CA LEU A 78 -3.21 -3.62 -9.03
C LEU A 78 -2.96 -4.64 -10.14
N ASP A 79 -1.75 -4.59 -10.69
CA ASP A 79 -1.20 -5.62 -11.55
C ASP A 79 0.29 -5.85 -11.21
N GLY A 80 0.97 -6.69 -11.99
CA GLY A 80 2.36 -7.05 -11.75
C GLY A 80 3.35 -5.88 -11.76
N LEU A 81 3.01 -4.71 -12.32
CA LEU A 81 3.91 -3.57 -12.52
C LEU A 81 3.36 -2.25 -11.96
N ARG A 82 2.06 -2.17 -11.67
CA ARG A 82 1.38 -0.94 -11.29
C ARG A 82 0.46 -1.15 -10.10
N LEU A 83 0.56 -0.24 -9.14
CA LEU A 83 -0.34 -0.14 -8.00
C LEU A 83 -0.91 1.28 -7.96
N VAL A 84 -2.24 1.40 -7.95
CA VAL A 84 -2.93 2.67 -7.71
C VAL A 84 -3.83 2.48 -6.50
N VAL A 85 -3.64 3.34 -5.51
CA VAL A 85 -4.45 3.34 -4.29
C VAL A 85 -5.01 4.71 -4.01
N MET A 86 -6.19 4.75 -3.41
CA MET A 86 -6.81 5.97 -2.90
C MET A 86 -6.84 5.94 -1.38
N TYR A 87 -6.26 6.95 -0.73
CA TYR A 87 -6.39 7.11 0.72
C TYR A 87 -7.82 7.52 1.07
N VAL A 88 -8.47 6.70 1.88
CA VAL A 88 -9.93 6.74 2.06
C VAL A 88 -10.42 7.99 2.80
N GLU A 89 -9.58 8.57 3.67
CA GLU A 89 -10.00 9.69 4.51
C GLU A 89 -10.13 11.01 3.73
N ASN A 90 -9.28 11.24 2.72
CA ASN A 90 -9.28 12.49 1.96
C ASN A 90 -9.38 12.31 0.44
N GLY A 91 -9.36 11.07 -0.08
CA GLY A 91 -9.46 10.77 -1.50
C GLY A 91 -8.17 10.96 -2.29
N ASN A 92 -7.03 11.19 -1.64
CA ASN A 92 -5.74 11.33 -2.33
C ASN A 92 -5.37 10.03 -3.06
N ILE A 93 -4.99 10.16 -4.33
CA ILE A 93 -4.54 9.03 -5.15
C ILE A 93 -3.02 8.94 -5.09
N LEU A 94 -2.51 7.74 -4.87
CA LEU A 94 -1.09 7.40 -4.91
C LEU A 94 -0.87 6.35 -6.00
N GLU A 95 0.08 6.61 -6.89
CA GLU A 95 0.47 5.66 -7.93
C GLU A 95 1.91 5.20 -7.69
N TYR A 96 2.11 3.89 -7.79
CA TYR A 96 3.40 3.24 -7.66
C TYR A 96 3.69 2.34 -8.85
N ARG A 97 4.98 2.21 -9.15
CA ARG A 97 5.50 1.28 -10.14
C ARG A 97 6.42 0.28 -9.49
N LYS A 98 6.38 -0.96 -9.95
CA LYS A 98 7.29 -2.00 -9.50
C LYS A 98 8.68 -1.76 -10.13
N LEU A 99 9.73 -1.86 -9.32
CA LEU A 99 11.10 -2.04 -9.80
C LEU A 99 11.24 -3.54 -10.10
N ASP A 100 11.51 -3.87 -11.37
CA ASP A 100 11.67 -5.25 -11.86
C ASP A 100 12.50 -6.15 -10.94
#